data_AF-A0A835I2S1-F1
#
_entry.id   AF-A0A835I2S1-F1
#
_cell.length_a   1.000
_cell.length_b   1.000
_cell.length_c   1.000
_cell.angle_alpha   90.00
_cell.angle_beta   90.00
_cell.angle_gamma   90.00
#
_symmetry.space_group_name_H-M   'P 1'
#
loop_
_entity.id
_entity.type
_entity.pdbx_description
1 polymer ?
#
loop_
_entity_poly.entity_id
_entity_poly.type
_entity_poly.pdbx_seq_one_letter_code
_entity_poly.pdbx_strand_id
1 'polypeptide(L)'
;MNSYILDAQAAAEKAVSVIGYGYDLSSDVRLLYCKPGPDGSPLIELDHSFTTDLVLPGGIVVPNVSKSITCDKGERTRFGSDVVSFHQMSELFNQYLSLSGKIPCGLFNSMFNFQGCWQKDATSTKSLAVDGWFITLYNIALTRSQIVLCEHVKQEVPSSWDPASLARFIEKYGTHIIVGVKMGGKDAITIKQLQNSSLQSSEVQKLLKNLADEIFAEDVNGSMSLNASEFSRKVKEQKVMALEDRNAQFANSIRPIVFHSKKEDIVSIHVRRGGIDFGQSHNRWLSTISQFPDVIAMSFVPITSLLSGVRGCGFLTHAVNHYLRYRPPIEELHQFLEFQLPRQWAPMYGDFPLGPQSKKNSSPSLQFTFIGPKLYVKTIQVDSVNRPVTGMRLYLEGKKSDHLAIHLQHLTTLPKVFQLSDYCSYEVNEDIPSQRGYYEPVKWSLLSHVCTAPVQYNGSRIDDFASIVTKAWFEVRDVGIRKVLFLRIGFSTLSSAKIRRSEWDGPAIQSRKSGSISMLFSTRFSSGQTPAEKPSKVEVNSAVYPGGLPVPMKMPTMTRFVETKEMVRGPDDQPGYWVVTGGKLCIEDNKIALKVKYSLLLLNSEEEPY
;
A
#
# COMPACT_ATOMS: atom_id res chain seq x y z
N MET A 1 9.72 28.58 22.85
CA MET A 1 10.93 27.99 22.23
C MET A 1 10.54 26.62 21.71
N ASN A 2 10.75 26.36 20.42
CA ASN A 2 10.45 25.08 19.79
C ASN A 2 11.32 23.98 20.42
N SER A 3 10.72 23.01 21.11
CA SER A 3 11.40 21.96 21.88
C SER A 3 12.22 20.94 21.06
N TYR A 4 12.51 21.23 19.79
CA TYR A 4 13.06 20.27 18.83
C TYR A 4 14.27 20.79 18.04
N ILE A 5 14.68 22.04 18.23
CA ILE A 5 15.90 22.57 17.61
C ILE A 5 17.06 22.26 18.55
N LEU A 6 17.95 21.37 18.12
CA LEU A 6 19.18 21.05 18.85
C LEU A 6 20.22 22.12 18.52
N ASP A 7 20.94 22.59 19.52
CA ASP A 7 22.18 23.31 19.28
C ASP A 7 23.25 22.36 18.73
N ALA A 8 24.37 22.92 18.28
CA ALA A 8 25.41 22.14 17.65
C ALA A 8 26.01 21.03 18.54
N GLN A 9 26.13 21.27 19.86
CA GLN A 9 26.67 20.31 20.82
C GLN A 9 25.68 19.15 21.03
N ALA A 10 24.43 19.45 21.35
CA ALA A 10 23.39 18.45 21.56
C ALA A 10 23.11 17.64 20.29
N ALA A 11 23.19 18.28 19.11
CA ALA A 11 23.07 17.60 17.83
C ALA A 11 24.20 16.59 17.61
N ALA A 12 25.45 16.95 17.95
CA ALA A 12 26.61 16.07 17.81
C ALA A 12 26.54 14.88 18.79
N GLU A 13 26.24 15.12 20.06
CA GLU A 13 26.03 14.08 21.07
C GLU A 13 24.92 13.12 20.64
N LYS A 14 23.80 13.68 20.13
CA LYS A 14 22.71 12.85 19.63
C LYS A 14 23.10 12.04 18.40
N ALA A 15 23.83 12.63 17.44
CA ALA A 15 24.30 11.94 16.24
C ALA A 15 25.23 10.77 16.57
N VAL A 16 26.11 10.91 17.57
CA VAL A 16 26.98 9.82 18.04
C VAL A 16 26.18 8.75 18.77
N SER A 17 25.27 9.12 19.67
CA SER A 17 24.51 8.15 20.48
C SER A 17 23.61 7.23 19.66
N VAL A 18 23.08 7.68 18.51
CA VAL A 18 22.15 6.88 17.69
C VAL A 18 22.85 5.85 16.81
N ILE A 19 24.19 5.85 16.73
CA ILE A 19 24.91 4.82 15.97
C ILE A 19 24.65 3.45 16.62
N GLY A 20 24.20 2.50 15.81
CA GLY A 20 23.81 1.18 16.28
C GLY A 20 22.35 1.07 16.73
N TYR A 21 21.56 2.16 16.68
CA TYR A 21 20.12 2.09 16.98
C TYR A 21 19.34 1.50 15.82
N GLY A 22 18.16 0.99 16.12
CA GLY A 22 17.17 0.59 15.14
C GLY A 22 16.54 1.78 14.43
N TYR A 23 15.99 1.53 13.25
CA TYR A 23 15.29 2.52 12.45
C TYR A 23 14.22 1.88 11.59
N ASP A 24 13.07 2.55 11.48
CA ASP A 24 12.08 2.20 10.48
C ASP A 24 12.35 2.95 9.17
N LEU A 25 12.85 2.24 8.16
CA LEU A 25 13.11 2.79 6.83
C LEU A 25 11.86 3.35 6.13
N SER A 26 10.65 2.97 6.56
CA SER A 26 9.41 3.51 6.02
C SER A 26 9.18 4.98 6.43
N SER A 27 9.86 5.45 7.48
CA SER A 27 9.79 6.79 8.04
C SER A 27 10.80 7.77 7.40
N ASP A 28 10.48 9.07 7.43
CA ASP A 28 11.43 10.15 7.08
C ASP A 28 12.68 10.06 7.96
N VAL A 29 13.83 10.58 7.51
CA VAL A 29 15.09 10.55 8.28
C VAL A 29 15.08 11.64 9.35
N ARG A 30 14.98 11.25 10.63
CA ARG A 30 14.97 12.14 11.81
C ARG A 30 15.58 11.46 13.03
N LEU A 31 16.33 12.21 13.84
CA LEU A 31 16.91 11.69 15.09
C LEU A 31 15.84 11.25 16.11
N LEU A 32 14.64 11.83 16.04
CA LEU A 32 13.51 11.47 16.91
C LEU A 32 12.94 10.08 16.61
N TYR A 33 13.13 9.56 15.39
CA TYR A 33 12.59 8.27 14.97
C TYR A 33 13.58 7.12 15.18
N CYS A 34 14.77 7.39 15.72
CA CYS A 34 15.72 6.36 16.09
C CYS A 34 15.15 5.50 17.23
N LYS A 35 15.27 4.17 17.08
CA LYS A 35 14.73 3.18 18.01
C LYS A 35 15.87 2.58 18.84
N PRO A 36 16.10 3.05 20.08
CA PRO A 36 17.10 2.45 20.95
C PRO A 36 16.67 1.04 21.39
N GLY A 37 17.65 0.25 21.82
CA GLY A 37 17.41 -0.97 22.58
C GLY A 37 16.91 -0.68 24.01
N PRO A 38 16.73 -1.75 24.82
CA PRO A 38 16.44 -1.62 26.24
C PRO A 38 17.41 -0.65 26.92
N ASP A 39 16.90 0.18 27.83
CA ASP A 39 17.66 1.18 28.60
C ASP A 39 18.38 2.25 27.75
N GLY A 40 17.98 2.44 26.48
CA GLY A 40 18.62 3.42 25.61
C GLY A 40 19.90 2.92 24.96
N SER A 41 20.15 1.60 24.95
CA SER A 41 21.40 1.01 24.42
C SER A 41 21.39 0.81 22.89
N PRO A 42 22.57 0.68 22.25
CA PRO A 42 22.68 0.22 20.87
C PRO A 42 22.19 -1.23 20.69
N LEU A 43 21.67 -1.54 19.50
CA LEU A 43 21.25 -2.90 19.12
C LEU A 43 22.42 -3.78 18.68
N ILE A 44 23.59 -3.19 18.51
CA ILE A 44 24.83 -3.85 18.08
C ILE A 44 25.85 -3.83 19.20
N GLU A 45 26.76 -4.79 19.17
CA GLU A 45 27.89 -4.85 20.08
C GLU A 45 28.88 -3.74 19.71
N LEU A 46 29.02 -2.76 20.61
CA LEU A 46 30.05 -1.73 20.55
C LEU A 46 31.07 -1.98 21.64
N ASP A 47 32.35 -1.98 21.26
CA ASP A 47 33.44 -2.07 22.23
C ASP A 47 33.59 -0.73 22.96
N HIS A 48 33.25 -0.74 24.24
CA HIS A 48 33.39 0.38 25.16
C HIS A 48 34.62 0.26 26.08
N SER A 49 35.45 -0.78 25.91
CA SER A 49 36.67 -0.95 26.70
C SER A 49 37.72 0.13 26.39
N PHE A 50 37.69 0.68 25.17
CA PHE A 50 38.52 1.79 24.75
C PHE A 50 37.68 2.91 24.16
N THR A 51 37.42 3.94 24.96
CA THR A 51 36.75 5.16 24.52
C THR A 51 37.75 6.29 24.28
N THR A 52 37.38 7.22 23.41
CA THR A 52 38.15 8.43 23.10
C THR A 52 37.22 9.62 22.92
N ASP A 53 37.71 10.82 23.18
CA ASP A 53 36.98 12.04 22.88
C ASP A 53 36.97 12.28 21.37
N LEU A 54 35.77 12.39 20.79
CA LEU A 54 35.59 12.64 19.36
C LEU A 54 35.48 14.16 19.14
N VAL A 55 36.41 14.71 18.36
CA VAL A 55 36.44 16.13 18.02
C VAL A 55 35.77 16.35 16.67
N LEU A 56 34.73 17.17 16.64
CA LEU A 56 33.97 17.52 15.45
C LEU A 56 34.33 18.93 14.94
N PRO A 57 34.02 19.24 13.66
CA PRO A 57 34.16 20.59 13.13
C PRO A 57 33.44 21.64 14.01
N GLY A 58 34.08 22.79 14.20
CA GLY A 58 33.58 23.84 15.10
C GLY A 58 34.06 23.74 16.56
N GLY A 59 34.97 22.80 16.86
CA GLY A 59 35.56 22.66 18.20
C GLY A 59 34.67 21.91 19.19
N ILE A 60 33.62 21.26 18.71
CA ILE A 60 32.70 20.44 19.49
C ILE A 60 33.42 19.16 19.88
N VAL A 61 33.33 18.78 21.16
CA VAL A 61 33.92 17.56 21.69
C VAL A 61 32.82 16.70 22.28
N VAL A 62 32.73 15.46 21.81
CA VAL A 62 31.84 14.44 22.38
C VAL A 62 32.72 13.44 23.14
N PRO A 63 32.59 13.35 24.47
CA PRO A 63 33.45 12.49 25.27
C PRO A 63 33.02 11.03 25.21
N ASN A 64 33.92 10.13 25.61
CA ASN A 64 33.63 8.70 25.83
C ASN A 64 33.05 7.94 24.62
N VAL A 65 33.50 8.27 23.40
CA VAL A 65 33.01 7.63 22.17
C VAL A 65 33.80 6.36 21.89
N SER A 66 33.12 5.27 21.49
CA SER A 66 33.80 4.04 21.05
C SER A 66 34.71 4.33 19.86
N LYS A 67 35.92 3.76 19.86
CA LYS A 67 36.88 3.90 18.74
C LYS A 67 36.35 3.44 17.38
N SER A 68 35.32 2.59 17.38
CA SER A 68 34.66 2.14 16.15
C SER A 68 33.86 3.25 15.46
N ILE A 69 33.54 4.34 16.15
CA ILE A 69 32.78 5.47 15.61
C ILE A 69 33.77 6.57 15.19
N THR A 70 33.71 6.97 13.92
CA THR A 70 34.56 8.00 13.33
C THR A 70 33.74 9.21 12.90
N CYS A 71 34.41 10.35 12.79
CA CYS A 71 33.85 11.58 12.25
C CYS A 71 34.60 11.96 10.98
N ASP A 72 33.92 11.87 9.83
CA ASP A 72 34.46 12.34 8.56
C ASP A 72 34.10 13.82 8.34
N LYS A 73 34.95 14.50 7.57
CA LYS A 73 34.72 15.89 7.17
C LYS A 73 33.44 15.98 6.33
N GLY A 74 32.68 17.03 6.56
CA GLY A 74 31.52 17.37 5.75
C GLY A 74 31.87 17.83 4.33
N GLU A 75 30.84 17.90 3.52
CA GLU A 75 30.88 18.39 2.14
C GLU A 75 29.68 19.30 1.87
N ARG A 76 29.85 20.26 0.96
CA ARG A 76 28.77 21.09 0.46
C ARG A 76 28.59 20.80 -1.03
N THR A 77 27.42 20.32 -1.39
CA THR A 77 27.12 19.89 -2.76
C THR A 77 25.80 20.50 -3.20
N ARG A 78 25.79 21.17 -4.36
CA ARG A 78 24.54 21.43 -5.09
C ARG A 78 24.26 20.22 -5.97
N PHE A 79 23.08 19.64 -5.82
CA PHE A 79 22.67 18.48 -6.58
C PHE A 79 21.42 18.83 -7.38
N GLY A 80 21.54 18.72 -8.71
CA GLY A 80 20.43 18.80 -9.65
C GLY A 80 20.31 17.46 -10.36
N SER A 81 19.12 16.88 -10.34
CA SER A 81 18.81 15.66 -11.08
C SER A 81 18.22 15.97 -12.45
N ASP A 82 18.32 14.99 -13.35
CA ASP A 82 17.50 14.95 -14.56
C ASP A 82 16.03 14.64 -14.20
N VAL A 83 15.13 14.92 -15.14
CA VAL A 83 13.73 14.48 -15.05
C VAL A 83 13.67 12.97 -15.29
N VAL A 84 13.39 12.21 -14.25
CA VAL A 84 13.43 10.74 -14.27
C VAL A 84 12.11 10.10 -13.84
N SER A 85 11.97 8.80 -14.11
CA SER A 85 10.79 8.05 -13.65
C SER A 85 10.75 7.91 -12.12
N PHE A 86 9.57 7.58 -11.58
CA PHE A 86 9.38 7.27 -10.16
C PHE A 86 10.41 6.25 -9.63
N HIS A 87 10.63 5.16 -10.37
CA HIS A 87 11.53 4.08 -9.95
C HIS A 87 12.99 4.51 -9.93
N GLN A 88 13.44 5.25 -10.95
CA GLN A 88 14.81 5.76 -11.01
C GLN A 88 15.08 6.75 -9.86
N MET A 89 14.14 7.66 -9.59
CA MET A 89 14.29 8.59 -8.47
C MET A 89 14.28 7.86 -7.12
N SER A 90 13.40 6.87 -6.94
CA SER A 90 13.39 6.04 -5.73
C SER A 90 14.72 5.32 -5.53
N GLU A 91 15.31 4.77 -6.59
CA GLU A 91 16.60 4.09 -6.54
C GLU A 91 17.74 5.07 -6.18
N LEU A 92 17.70 6.29 -6.73
CA LEU A 92 18.66 7.35 -6.39
C LEU A 92 18.62 7.70 -4.89
N PHE A 93 17.43 7.85 -4.32
CA PHE A 93 17.26 8.11 -2.89
C PHE A 93 17.70 6.93 -2.01
N ASN A 94 17.48 5.69 -2.46
CA ASN A 94 17.95 4.51 -1.75
C ASN A 94 19.48 4.43 -1.75
N GLN A 95 20.13 4.68 -2.89
CA GLN A 95 21.59 4.74 -2.99
C GLN A 95 22.18 5.82 -2.09
N TYR A 96 21.52 6.98 -1.99
CA TYR A 96 21.92 8.06 -1.09
C TYR A 96 21.93 7.64 0.40
N LEU A 97 21.10 6.66 0.78
CA LEU A 97 21.04 6.06 2.12
C LEU A 97 21.90 4.79 2.26
N SER A 98 22.77 4.50 1.29
CA SER A 98 23.58 3.28 1.20
C SER A 98 22.75 1.99 1.09
N LEU A 99 21.56 2.06 0.49
CA LEU A 99 20.65 0.95 0.29
C LEU A 99 20.60 0.50 -1.17
N SER A 100 20.24 -0.76 -1.38
CA SER A 100 19.97 -1.31 -2.71
C SER A 100 18.47 -1.55 -2.89
N GLY A 101 18.02 -1.59 -4.15
CA GLY A 101 16.64 -1.93 -4.50
C GLY A 101 15.75 -0.74 -4.85
N LYS A 102 14.52 -1.06 -5.23
CA LYS A 102 13.56 -0.14 -5.89
C LYS A 102 12.36 0.24 -5.02
N ILE A 103 12.29 -0.29 -3.79
CA ILE A 103 11.20 0.03 -2.85
C ILE A 103 11.46 1.44 -2.29
N PRO A 104 10.52 2.39 -2.37
CA PRO A 104 10.77 3.75 -1.93
C PRO A 104 10.92 3.89 -0.41
N CYS A 105 12.05 4.46 0.04
CA CYS A 105 12.30 4.77 1.45
C CYS A 105 11.47 5.96 1.96
N GLY A 106 11.30 6.09 3.28
CA GLY A 106 10.52 7.16 3.88
C GLY A 106 11.05 8.57 3.57
N LEU A 107 12.37 8.73 3.39
CA LEU A 107 12.97 9.99 2.94
C LEU A 107 12.46 10.41 1.56
N PHE A 108 12.44 9.50 0.59
CA PHE A 108 11.90 9.76 -0.75
C PHE A 108 10.43 10.19 -0.66
N ASN A 109 9.63 9.46 0.12
CA ASN A 109 8.21 9.76 0.27
C ASN A 109 7.98 11.12 0.93
N SER A 110 8.79 11.49 1.92
CA SER A 110 8.73 12.81 2.56
C SER A 110 9.10 13.93 1.58
N MET A 111 10.15 13.75 0.76
CA MET A 111 10.62 14.78 -0.19
C MET A 111 9.61 15.08 -1.31
N PHE A 112 8.84 14.08 -1.75
CA PHE A 112 7.85 14.21 -2.83
C PHE A 112 6.39 14.20 -2.34
N ASN A 113 6.19 14.20 -1.02
CA ASN A 113 4.89 14.15 -0.35
C ASN A 113 4.00 13.00 -0.86
N PHE A 114 4.53 11.78 -0.84
CA PHE A 114 3.80 10.54 -1.10
C PHE A 114 3.29 9.96 0.21
N GLN A 115 1.98 9.66 0.26
CA GLN A 115 1.30 9.13 1.45
C GLN A 115 0.61 7.78 1.19
N GLY A 116 0.56 7.35 -0.08
CA GLY A 116 -0.19 6.17 -0.51
C GLY A 116 0.66 4.90 -0.57
N CYS A 117 0.04 3.84 -1.11
CA CYS A 117 0.79 2.68 -1.60
C CYS A 117 1.60 3.11 -2.82
N TRP A 118 2.89 2.76 -2.83
CA TRP A 118 3.81 3.27 -3.83
C TRP A 118 3.45 2.85 -5.26
N GLN A 119 2.72 1.74 -5.44
CA GLN A 119 2.23 1.31 -6.75
C GLN A 119 1.27 2.35 -7.34
N LYS A 120 0.33 2.87 -6.55
CA LYS A 120 -0.61 3.92 -7.00
C LYS A 120 0.10 5.24 -7.24
N ASP A 121 1.02 5.60 -6.34
CA ASP A 121 1.85 6.79 -6.47
C ASP A 121 2.70 6.75 -7.74
N ALA A 122 3.30 5.60 -8.06
CA ALA A 122 4.05 5.38 -9.29
C ALA A 122 3.14 5.51 -10.53
N THR A 123 1.94 4.91 -10.52
CA THR A 123 1.02 5.01 -11.67
C THR A 123 0.45 6.39 -11.92
N SER A 124 0.36 7.22 -10.88
CA SER A 124 -0.15 8.61 -10.97
C SER A 124 0.95 9.63 -11.26
N THR A 125 2.22 9.22 -11.24
CA THR A 125 3.39 10.07 -11.43
C THR A 125 4.05 9.79 -12.77
N LYS A 126 4.12 10.82 -13.64
CA LYS A 126 4.82 10.75 -14.93
C LYS A 126 6.33 10.81 -14.76
N SER A 127 6.81 11.80 -14.00
CA SER A 127 8.23 12.02 -13.77
C SER A 127 8.48 12.82 -12.49
N LEU A 128 9.71 12.74 -11.99
CA LEU A 128 10.18 13.41 -10.78
C LEU A 128 11.51 14.12 -11.08
N ALA A 129 11.74 15.25 -10.42
CA ALA A 129 13.00 15.97 -10.49
C ALA A 129 13.29 16.71 -9.17
N VAL A 130 14.56 16.99 -8.92
CA VAL A 130 15.07 17.63 -7.70
C VAL A 130 16.25 18.55 -8.02
N ASP A 131 16.30 19.73 -7.40
CA ASP A 131 17.47 20.62 -7.34
C ASP A 131 17.58 21.16 -5.90
N GLY A 132 18.77 21.12 -5.33
CA GLY A 132 18.98 21.65 -3.98
C GLY A 132 20.41 21.66 -3.51
N TRP A 133 20.62 22.37 -2.41
CA TRP A 133 21.86 22.37 -1.65
C TRP A 133 21.80 21.36 -0.51
N PHE A 134 22.81 20.52 -0.44
CA PHE A 134 23.02 19.54 0.63
C PHE A 134 24.35 19.86 1.30
N ILE A 135 24.28 20.36 2.54
CA ILE A 135 25.42 20.85 3.31
C ILE A 135 25.61 19.90 4.48
N THR A 136 26.56 18.98 4.34
CA THR A 136 27.01 18.14 5.44
C THR A 136 28.11 18.91 6.18
N LEU A 137 27.96 19.15 7.48
CA LEU A 137 29.01 19.71 8.32
C LEU A 137 30.00 18.62 8.76
N TYR A 138 29.46 17.48 9.15
CA TYR A 138 30.21 16.30 9.55
C TYR A 138 29.38 15.03 9.34
N ASN A 139 30.07 13.91 9.18
CA ASN A 139 29.47 12.59 9.04
C ASN A 139 29.97 11.69 10.16
N ILE A 140 29.07 11.27 11.04
CA ILE A 140 29.37 10.27 12.06
C ILE A 140 29.10 8.90 11.46
N ALA A 141 30.08 8.01 11.46
CA ALA A 141 29.94 6.69 10.87
C ALA A 141 30.60 5.62 11.73
N LEU A 142 30.04 4.41 11.68
CA LEU A 142 30.70 3.22 12.17
C LEU A 142 31.78 2.82 11.15
N THR A 143 33.01 2.67 11.61
CA THR A 143 34.11 2.10 10.82
C THR A 143 33.69 0.73 10.32
N ARG A 144 34.04 0.37 9.07
CA ARG A 144 33.69 -0.93 8.47
C ARG A 144 34.34 -2.09 9.24
N SER A 145 33.72 -2.50 10.33
CA SER A 145 34.00 -3.67 11.14
C SER A 145 32.88 -4.70 10.99
N GLN A 146 33.11 -5.91 11.48
CA GLN A 146 32.08 -6.94 11.53
C GLN A 146 31.01 -6.49 12.54
N ILE A 147 29.87 -6.00 12.03
CA ILE A 147 28.73 -5.59 12.85
C ILE A 147 28.07 -6.86 13.41
N VAL A 148 27.98 -6.95 14.74
CA VAL A 148 27.33 -8.06 15.43
C VAL A 148 26.14 -7.51 16.20
N LEU A 149 24.97 -8.11 15.98
CA LEU A 149 23.76 -7.77 16.72
C LEU A 149 23.85 -8.31 18.15
N CYS A 150 23.42 -7.52 19.13
CA CYS A 150 23.38 -7.93 20.53
C CYS A 150 22.55 -9.21 20.72
N GLU A 151 22.99 -10.09 21.62
CA GLU A 151 22.37 -11.40 21.85
C GLU A 151 20.89 -11.31 22.27
N HIS A 152 20.54 -10.31 23.09
CA HIS A 152 19.15 -10.10 23.51
C HIS A 152 18.20 -9.82 22.33
N VAL A 153 18.67 -9.09 21.31
CA VAL A 153 17.86 -8.82 20.10
C VAL A 153 17.70 -10.09 19.27
N LYS A 154 18.74 -10.93 19.17
CA LYS A 154 18.68 -12.23 18.47
C LYS A 154 17.67 -13.17 19.14
N GLN A 155 17.61 -13.17 20.47
CA GLN A 155 16.69 -14.00 21.25
C GLN A 155 15.21 -13.59 21.07
N GLU A 156 14.94 -12.33 20.77
CA GLU A 156 13.57 -11.84 20.50
C GLU A 156 13.06 -12.16 19.08
N VAL A 157 13.90 -12.73 18.21
CA VAL A 157 13.45 -13.13 16.86
C VAL A 157 12.47 -14.30 16.93
N PRO A 158 11.23 -14.15 16.41
CA PRO A 158 10.25 -15.23 16.45
C PRO A 158 10.71 -16.46 15.65
N SER A 159 10.64 -17.64 16.27
CA SER A 159 11.08 -18.90 15.65
C SER A 159 10.08 -19.50 14.64
N SER A 160 8.87 -18.94 14.56
CA SER A 160 7.78 -19.35 13.66
C SER A 160 7.08 -18.12 13.06
N TRP A 161 6.23 -18.31 12.05
CA TRP A 161 5.33 -17.26 11.58
C TRP A 161 4.28 -16.92 12.64
N ASP A 162 4.60 -15.95 13.49
CA ASP A 162 3.71 -15.39 14.52
C ASP A 162 3.50 -13.88 14.27
N PRO A 163 2.39 -13.49 13.62
CA PRO A 163 2.15 -12.11 13.20
C PRO A 163 2.27 -11.06 14.31
N ALA A 164 1.78 -11.35 15.51
CA ALA A 164 1.85 -10.44 16.65
C ALA A 164 3.31 -10.20 17.10
N SER A 165 4.09 -11.27 17.31
CA SER A 165 5.50 -11.13 17.71
C SER A 165 6.36 -10.50 16.61
N LEU A 166 6.09 -10.82 15.34
CA LEU A 166 6.78 -10.21 14.19
C LEU A 166 6.51 -8.71 14.09
N ALA A 167 5.24 -8.29 14.23
CA ALA A 167 4.87 -6.89 14.23
C ALA A 167 5.51 -6.14 15.41
N ARG A 168 5.47 -6.72 16.61
CA ARG A 168 6.09 -6.16 17.81
C ARG A 168 7.60 -5.99 17.66
N PHE A 169 8.28 -6.95 17.03
CA PHE A 169 9.72 -6.85 16.75
C PHE A 169 10.02 -5.65 15.82
N ILE A 170 9.27 -5.52 14.72
CA ILE A 170 9.42 -4.42 13.75
C ILE A 170 9.10 -3.07 14.40
N GLU A 171 8.06 -3.00 15.22
CA GLU A 171 7.69 -1.80 15.95
C GLU A 171 8.78 -1.41 16.97
N LYS A 172 9.33 -2.39 17.70
CA LYS A 172 10.34 -2.16 18.74
C LYS A 172 11.70 -1.78 18.17
N TYR A 173 12.22 -2.55 17.22
CA TYR A 173 13.60 -2.42 16.71
C TYR A 173 13.69 -1.77 15.33
N GLY A 174 12.57 -1.60 14.63
CA GLY A 174 12.58 -1.13 13.25
C GLY A 174 12.99 -2.23 12.26
N THR A 175 13.37 -1.80 11.07
CA THR A 175 13.74 -2.68 9.95
C THR A 175 15.24 -2.67 9.67
N HIS A 176 15.93 -1.60 10.05
CA HIS A 176 17.33 -1.36 9.76
C HIS A 176 18.08 -0.86 11.01
N ILE A 177 19.41 -0.95 10.97
CA ILE A 177 20.31 -0.38 11.97
C ILE A 177 21.03 0.82 11.37
N ILE A 178 21.13 1.89 12.15
CA ILE A 178 21.88 3.10 11.78
C ILE A 178 23.37 2.82 11.91
N VAL A 179 24.11 2.97 10.82
CA VAL A 179 25.58 2.84 10.79
C VAL A 179 26.27 4.14 10.42
N GLY A 180 25.51 5.18 10.04
CA GLY A 180 26.05 6.51 9.82
C GLY A 180 24.98 7.59 9.80
N VAL A 181 25.39 8.81 10.12
CA VAL A 181 24.53 10.00 10.25
C VAL A 181 25.26 11.20 9.67
N LYS A 182 24.65 11.83 8.66
CA LYS A 182 25.12 13.09 8.09
C LYS A 182 24.38 14.26 8.72
N MET A 183 25.10 15.13 9.42
CA MET A 183 24.56 16.29 10.12
C MET A 183 24.87 17.58 9.36
N GLY A 184 23.90 18.49 9.29
CA GLY A 184 24.06 19.79 8.67
C GLY A 184 22.74 20.40 8.25
N GLY A 185 22.60 20.78 6.98
CA GLY A 185 21.38 21.37 6.45
C GLY A 185 21.12 21.04 4.97
N LYS A 186 19.86 21.00 4.58
CA LYS A 186 19.43 20.86 3.19
C LYS A 186 18.36 21.87 2.84
N ASP A 187 18.42 22.38 1.62
CA ASP A 187 17.46 23.31 1.04
C ASP A 187 17.23 22.89 -0.41
N ALA A 188 16.09 22.27 -0.68
CA ALA A 188 15.82 21.59 -1.94
C ALA A 188 14.41 21.86 -2.45
N ILE A 189 14.28 22.04 -3.76
CA ILE A 189 13.01 22.11 -4.48
C ILE A 189 12.84 20.82 -5.28
N THR A 190 11.66 20.20 -5.14
CA THR A 190 11.31 18.98 -5.86
C THR A 190 10.13 19.26 -6.78
N ILE A 191 10.09 18.60 -7.93
CA ILE A 191 8.96 18.62 -8.85
C ILE A 191 8.42 17.20 -8.99
N LYS A 192 7.10 17.08 -8.83
CA LYS A 192 6.31 15.91 -9.17
C LYS A 192 5.39 16.24 -10.34
N GLN A 193 5.67 15.63 -11.49
CA GLN A 193 4.82 15.70 -12.68
C GLN A 193 3.79 14.57 -12.64
N LEU A 194 2.51 14.90 -12.66
CA LEU A 194 1.43 13.90 -12.66
C LEU A 194 1.22 13.31 -14.07
N GLN A 195 0.61 12.12 -14.12
CA GLN A 195 0.45 11.34 -15.36
C GLN A 195 -0.27 12.08 -16.49
N ASN A 196 -1.18 13.00 -16.17
CA ASN A 196 -1.98 13.74 -17.15
C ASN A 196 -1.28 14.99 -17.70
N SER A 197 -0.11 15.34 -17.18
CA SER A 197 0.64 16.52 -17.62
C SER A 197 1.09 16.39 -19.08
N SER A 198 0.82 17.42 -19.88
CA SER A 198 1.25 17.52 -21.27
C SER A 198 2.69 18.00 -21.45
N LEU A 199 3.33 18.49 -20.38
CA LEU A 199 4.68 19.05 -20.44
C LEU A 199 5.73 17.98 -20.82
N GLN A 200 6.69 18.42 -21.62
CA GLN A 200 7.87 17.65 -21.99
C GLN A 200 8.94 17.71 -20.90
N SER A 201 9.85 16.74 -20.92
CA SER A 201 10.95 16.64 -19.96
C SER A 201 11.82 17.92 -19.89
N SER A 202 12.07 18.58 -21.03
CA SER A 202 12.87 19.80 -21.10
C SER A 202 12.17 21.01 -20.46
N GLU A 203 10.85 21.09 -20.58
CA GLU A 203 10.03 22.14 -19.98
C GLU A 203 10.01 21.98 -18.45
N VAL A 204 9.87 20.75 -17.97
CA VAL A 204 9.95 20.43 -16.54
C VAL A 204 11.34 20.74 -15.97
N GLN A 205 12.41 20.40 -16.69
CA GLN A 205 13.78 20.74 -16.28
C GLN A 205 13.98 22.27 -16.21
N LYS A 206 13.45 23.00 -17.19
CA LYS A 206 13.52 24.48 -17.21
C LYS A 206 12.73 25.08 -16.04
N LEU A 207 11.54 24.54 -15.74
CA LEU A 207 10.74 24.96 -14.60
C LEU A 207 11.49 24.73 -13.28
N LEU A 208 12.09 23.55 -13.09
CA LEU A 208 12.91 23.24 -11.91
C LEU A 208 14.05 24.24 -11.76
N LYS A 209 14.77 24.51 -12.84
CA LYS A 209 15.89 25.46 -12.84
C LYS A 209 15.44 26.87 -12.47
N ASN A 210 14.35 27.36 -13.07
CA ASN A 210 13.82 28.68 -12.74
C ASN A 210 13.43 28.80 -11.27
N LEU A 211 12.74 27.77 -10.73
CA LEU A 211 12.37 27.75 -9.31
C LEU A 211 13.60 27.71 -8.40
N ALA A 212 14.60 26.89 -8.74
CA ALA A 212 15.85 26.81 -8.00
C ALA A 212 16.61 28.15 -8.03
N ASP A 213 16.70 28.79 -9.21
CA ASP A 213 17.37 30.08 -9.36
C ASP A 213 16.64 31.19 -8.58
N GLU A 214 15.30 31.17 -8.51
CA GLU A 214 14.52 32.09 -7.67
C GLU A 214 14.73 31.87 -6.18
N ILE A 215 14.79 30.60 -5.72
CA ILE A 215 14.97 30.26 -4.30
C ILE A 215 16.42 30.54 -3.85
N PHE A 216 17.40 30.28 -4.71
CA PHE A 216 18.83 30.34 -4.40
C PHE A 216 19.52 31.62 -4.89
N ALA A 217 18.78 32.60 -5.43
CA ALA A 217 19.32 33.90 -5.82
C ALA A 217 19.95 34.63 -4.62
N GLU A 218 21.05 35.36 -4.86
CA GLU A 218 21.68 36.18 -3.84
C GLU A 218 20.85 37.45 -3.54
N ASP A 219 20.68 37.77 -2.25
CA ASP A 219 20.06 39.01 -1.79
C ASP A 219 20.95 40.21 -2.16
N VAL A 220 20.85 40.72 -3.39
CA VAL A 220 21.62 41.91 -3.82
C VAL A 220 21.14 43.19 -3.12
N ASN A 221 19.98 43.18 -2.46
CA ASN A 221 19.52 44.28 -1.61
C ASN A 221 18.83 43.72 -0.36
N GLY A 222 19.33 44.08 0.82
CA GLY A 222 18.87 43.64 2.15
C GLY A 222 17.44 44.04 2.57
N SER A 223 16.51 44.13 1.62
CA SER A 223 15.08 44.28 1.86
C SER A 223 14.31 43.64 0.71
N MET A 224 14.11 42.33 0.77
CA MET A 224 12.82 41.74 0.38
C MET A 224 12.59 40.52 1.28
N SER A 225 11.80 40.74 2.34
CA SER A 225 10.96 39.69 2.89
C SER A 225 10.41 38.88 1.73
N LEU A 226 10.53 37.55 1.77
CA LEU A 226 9.69 36.68 0.96
C LEU A 226 8.24 37.03 1.31
N ASN A 227 7.70 37.98 0.55
CA ASN A 227 6.29 38.11 0.36
C ASN A 227 5.90 36.79 -0.30
N ALA A 228 5.54 35.80 0.52
CA ALA A 228 4.72 34.68 0.11
C ALA A 228 3.50 35.19 -0.71
N SER A 229 3.11 36.46 -0.50
CA SER A 229 2.16 37.23 -1.28
C SER A 229 2.60 37.63 -2.70
N GLU A 230 3.88 37.86 -3.02
CA GLU A 230 4.37 38.19 -4.38
C GLU A 230 4.73 36.96 -5.21
N PHE A 231 5.26 35.90 -4.58
CA PHE A 231 5.34 34.58 -5.21
C PHE A 231 3.92 34.10 -5.56
N SER A 232 2.96 34.25 -4.63
CA SER A 232 1.53 34.06 -4.89
C SER A 232 0.95 35.05 -5.90
N ARG A 233 1.53 36.23 -6.14
CA ARG A 233 1.02 37.23 -7.11
C ARG A 233 1.49 37.00 -8.54
N LYS A 234 2.71 36.49 -8.77
CA LYS A 234 3.15 36.01 -10.09
C LYS A 234 2.55 34.64 -10.42
N VAL A 235 2.20 33.86 -9.39
CA VAL A 235 1.60 32.52 -9.45
C VAL A 235 0.11 32.57 -9.03
N LYS A 236 -0.56 33.70 -9.24
CA LYS A 236 -1.93 33.98 -8.75
C LYS A 236 -3.05 33.16 -9.42
N GLU A 237 -2.68 32.22 -10.28
CA GLU A 237 -3.58 31.19 -10.82
C GLU A 237 -3.48 29.84 -10.08
N GLN A 238 -2.57 29.69 -9.11
CA GLN A 238 -2.28 28.42 -8.45
C GLN A 238 -2.59 28.49 -6.95
N LYS A 239 -3.45 27.59 -6.47
CA LYS A 239 -3.90 27.53 -5.07
C LYS A 239 -2.78 26.99 -4.18
N VAL A 240 -2.35 27.78 -3.19
CA VAL A 240 -1.61 27.31 -2.01
C VAL A 240 -2.62 26.62 -1.09
N MET A 241 -2.43 25.34 -0.80
CA MET A 241 -3.20 24.60 0.22
C MET A 241 -2.21 24.13 1.28
N ALA A 242 -2.25 24.74 2.47
CA ALA A 242 -1.72 24.11 3.67
C ALA A 242 -2.76 23.07 4.10
N LEU A 243 -2.53 21.79 3.79
CA LEU A 243 -3.46 20.72 4.14
C LEU A 243 -3.16 20.18 5.54
N GLU A 244 -4.18 20.19 6.40
CA GLU A 244 -4.16 19.66 7.75
C GLU A 244 -4.26 18.13 7.73
N ASP A 245 -3.20 17.45 8.15
CA ASP A 245 -3.23 16.00 8.40
C ASP A 245 -3.77 15.74 9.82
N ARG A 246 -4.94 15.09 9.93
CA ARG A 246 -5.70 14.97 11.19
C ARG A 246 -5.15 13.95 12.21
N ASN A 247 -4.06 13.25 11.89
CA ASN A 247 -3.50 12.19 12.77
C ASN A 247 -2.11 12.51 13.36
N ALA A 248 -1.59 13.73 13.17
CA ALA A 248 -0.32 14.17 13.77
C ALA A 248 -0.54 15.37 14.73
N GLN A 249 -1.34 15.18 15.78
CA GLN A 249 -1.66 16.26 16.73
C GLN A 249 -0.51 16.64 17.69
N PHE A 250 0.69 16.05 17.57
CA PHE A 250 1.80 16.32 18.51
C PHE A 250 3.19 16.57 17.89
N ALA A 251 3.30 16.89 16.59
CA ALA A 251 4.58 17.31 16.02
C ALA A 251 4.43 18.54 15.13
N ASN A 252 4.77 19.72 15.66
CA ASN A 252 5.05 20.93 14.89
C ASN A 252 6.38 20.77 14.12
N SER A 253 6.46 19.77 13.25
CA SER A 253 7.53 19.63 12.27
C SER A 253 7.44 20.78 11.27
N ILE A 254 8.58 21.35 10.90
CA ILE A 254 8.77 22.14 9.68
C ILE A 254 8.09 21.38 8.53
N ARG A 255 6.99 21.91 8.01
CA ARG A 255 6.18 21.27 6.96
C ARG A 255 6.71 21.74 5.60
N PRO A 256 6.84 20.84 4.61
CA PRO A 256 7.26 21.25 3.28
C PRO A 256 6.22 22.20 2.67
N ILE A 257 6.69 23.23 1.97
CA ILE A 257 5.79 24.17 1.29
C ILE A 257 5.44 23.57 -0.07
N VAL A 258 4.14 23.32 -0.29
CA VAL A 258 3.63 22.67 -1.51
C VAL A 258 2.94 23.69 -2.40
N PHE A 259 3.36 23.74 -3.66
CA PHE A 259 2.79 24.55 -4.73
C PHE A 259 2.15 23.64 -5.77
N HIS A 260 0.94 23.98 -6.21
CA HIS A 260 0.17 23.16 -7.16
C HIS A 260 -0.21 23.95 -8.42
N SER A 261 0.41 23.62 -9.55
CA SER A 261 -0.01 24.11 -10.87
C SER A 261 -1.14 23.23 -11.41
N LYS A 262 -2.39 23.64 -11.19
CA LYS A 262 -3.56 22.91 -11.69
C LYS A 262 -3.68 22.89 -13.22
N LYS A 263 -3.09 23.87 -13.91
CA LYS A 263 -3.16 23.96 -15.38
C LYS A 263 -2.19 22.98 -16.05
N GLU A 264 -1.10 22.65 -15.38
CA GLU A 264 0.02 21.88 -15.95
C GLU A 264 0.19 20.50 -15.29
N ASP A 265 -0.64 20.18 -14.30
CA ASP A 265 -0.57 18.95 -13.51
C ASP A 265 0.82 18.73 -12.88
N ILE A 266 1.41 19.82 -12.37
CA ILE A 266 2.69 19.86 -11.67
C ILE A 266 2.50 20.19 -10.19
N VAL A 267 3.24 19.48 -9.35
CA VAL A 267 3.37 19.78 -7.92
C VAL A 267 4.83 20.11 -7.61
N SER A 268 5.10 21.30 -7.10
CA SER A 268 6.44 21.71 -6.67
C SER A 268 6.48 21.75 -5.14
N ILE A 269 7.53 21.18 -4.54
CA ILE A 269 7.63 21.02 -3.09
C ILE A 269 8.98 21.54 -2.62
N HIS A 270 8.95 22.59 -1.80
CA HIS A 270 10.14 23.14 -1.18
C HIS A 270 10.36 22.49 0.19
N VAL A 271 11.52 21.86 0.35
CA VAL A 271 11.92 21.11 1.54
C VAL A 271 13.21 21.70 2.10
N ARG A 272 13.12 22.21 3.33
CA ARG A 272 14.25 22.75 4.08
C ARG A 272 14.40 22.01 5.42
N ARG A 273 15.63 21.70 5.82
CA ARG A 273 15.95 21.03 7.09
C ARG A 273 17.33 21.44 7.60
N GLY A 274 17.49 21.52 8.92
CA GLY A 274 18.68 22.09 9.55
C GLY A 274 18.69 23.60 9.47
N GLY A 275 19.42 24.25 10.35
CA GLY A 275 19.33 25.69 10.57
C GLY A 275 17.99 26.12 11.17
N ILE A 276 17.83 27.42 11.32
CA ILE A 276 16.57 28.04 11.73
C ILE A 276 15.79 28.35 10.45
N ASP A 277 14.49 28.06 10.37
CA ASP A 277 13.66 28.43 9.21
C ASP A 277 12.46 29.29 9.64
N PHE A 278 12.54 30.58 9.32
CA PHE A 278 11.50 31.59 9.49
C PHE A 278 11.04 32.17 8.15
N GLY A 279 11.28 31.47 7.04
CA GLY A 279 10.96 31.96 5.69
C GLY A 279 11.95 33.00 5.18
N GLN A 280 13.20 32.96 5.65
CA GLN A 280 14.27 33.82 5.15
C GLN A 280 14.93 33.27 3.87
N SER A 281 15.75 34.11 3.23
CA SER A 281 16.55 33.74 2.06
C SER A 281 17.54 32.61 2.33
N HIS A 282 17.97 31.93 1.25
CA HIS A 282 18.91 30.83 1.32
C HIS A 282 20.21 31.20 2.06
N ASN A 283 20.80 32.36 1.75
CA ASN A 283 22.07 32.78 2.36
C ASN A 283 21.94 33.06 3.87
N ARG A 284 20.82 33.67 4.30
CA ARG A 284 20.58 33.91 5.72
C ARG A 284 20.27 32.61 6.47
N TRP A 285 19.63 31.65 5.82
CA TRP A 285 19.47 30.30 6.37
C TRP A 285 20.82 29.57 6.50
N LEU A 286 21.66 29.65 5.48
CA LEU A 286 22.98 29.01 5.42
C LEU A 286 23.87 29.33 6.62
N SER A 287 23.86 30.59 7.08
CA SER A 287 24.66 31.02 8.24
C SER A 287 24.18 30.48 9.58
N THR A 288 22.97 29.92 9.66
CA THR A 288 22.40 29.35 10.89
C THR A 288 22.68 27.85 11.05
N ILE A 289 23.11 27.16 9.99
CA ILE A 289 23.26 25.69 9.99
C ILE A 289 24.34 25.23 10.98
N SER A 290 25.43 25.98 11.12
CA SER A 290 26.51 25.63 12.06
C SER A 290 26.08 25.68 13.52
N GLN A 291 25.09 26.52 13.86
CA GLN A 291 24.57 26.66 15.23
C GLN A 291 23.45 25.65 15.52
N PHE A 292 22.67 25.30 14.50
CA PHE A 292 21.49 24.44 14.62
C PHE A 292 21.44 23.35 13.54
N PRO A 293 22.45 22.46 13.47
CA PRO A 293 22.45 21.41 12.46
C PRO A 293 21.39 20.35 12.73
N ASP A 294 20.89 19.71 11.68
CA ASP A 294 19.94 18.59 11.75
C ASP A 294 20.39 17.45 10.83
N VAL A 295 19.80 16.28 10.99
CA VAL A 295 20.09 15.11 10.18
C VAL A 295 19.52 15.25 8.78
N ILE A 296 20.41 15.24 7.78
CA ILE A 296 20.02 15.35 6.37
C ILE A 296 20.03 14.01 5.65
N ALA A 297 20.82 13.05 6.14
CA ALA A 297 20.89 11.67 5.65
C ALA A 297 21.35 10.71 6.75
N MET A 298 21.03 9.43 6.59
CA MET A 298 21.54 8.34 7.41
C MET A 298 21.99 7.20 6.50
N SER A 299 22.90 6.37 6.99
CA SER A 299 23.33 5.12 6.35
C SER A 299 22.84 3.94 7.16
N PHE A 300 22.37 2.90 6.47
CA PHE A 300 21.65 1.80 7.11
C PHE A 300 22.20 0.42 6.72
N VAL A 301 22.04 -0.54 7.63
CA VAL A 301 22.20 -1.97 7.36
C VAL A 301 20.90 -2.68 7.74
N PRO A 302 20.32 -3.54 6.88
CA PRO A 302 19.09 -4.28 7.24
C PRO A 302 19.31 -5.14 8.49
N ILE A 303 18.42 -5.08 9.48
CA ILE A 303 18.60 -5.87 10.72
C ILE A 303 18.65 -7.38 10.40
N THR A 304 17.94 -7.80 9.35
CA THR A 304 17.85 -9.18 8.87
C THR A 304 19.16 -9.71 8.29
N SER A 305 20.06 -8.85 7.79
CA SER A 305 21.37 -9.29 7.31
C SER A 305 22.33 -9.68 8.44
N LEU A 306 22.04 -9.24 9.67
CA LEU A 306 22.84 -9.52 10.87
C LEU A 306 22.34 -10.75 11.66
N LEU A 307 21.29 -11.42 11.17
CA LEU A 307 20.65 -12.58 11.83
C LEU A 307 21.07 -13.93 11.22
N SER A 308 22.24 -13.99 10.58
CA SER A 308 22.77 -15.25 10.06
C SER A 308 22.91 -16.28 11.19
N GLY A 309 22.38 -17.49 10.99
CA GLY A 309 22.38 -18.56 11.99
C GLY A 309 21.28 -18.48 13.06
N VAL A 310 20.46 -17.41 13.09
CA VAL A 310 19.35 -17.28 14.04
C VAL A 310 18.11 -18.01 13.51
N ARG A 311 17.53 -18.90 14.33
CA ARG A 311 16.30 -19.63 13.96
C ARG A 311 15.15 -18.65 13.77
N GLY A 312 14.41 -18.78 12.66
CA GLY A 312 13.25 -17.93 12.37
C GLY A 312 13.57 -16.63 11.63
N CYS A 313 14.85 -16.35 11.32
CA CYS A 313 15.24 -15.15 10.57
C CYS A 313 14.55 -15.03 9.20
N GLY A 314 14.19 -16.16 8.57
CA GLY A 314 13.41 -16.18 7.32
C GLY A 314 12.00 -15.60 7.47
N PHE A 315 11.33 -15.86 8.60
CA PHE A 315 10.00 -15.30 8.88
C PHE A 315 10.08 -13.79 9.09
N LEU A 316 11.06 -13.33 9.88
CA LEU A 316 11.27 -11.90 10.08
C LEU A 316 11.64 -11.18 8.78
N THR A 317 12.51 -11.78 7.97
CA THR A 317 12.87 -11.24 6.64
C THR A 317 11.64 -11.10 5.75
N HIS A 318 10.78 -12.12 5.74
CA HIS A 318 9.53 -12.07 4.98
C HIS A 318 8.59 -10.97 5.50
N ALA A 319 8.40 -10.85 6.82
CA ALA A 319 7.56 -9.82 7.43
C ALA A 319 8.08 -8.39 7.17
N VAL A 320 9.39 -8.15 7.31
CA VAL A 320 10.02 -6.84 7.02
C VAL A 320 9.84 -6.47 5.55
N ASN A 321 10.04 -7.42 4.63
CA ASN A 321 9.83 -7.17 3.20
C ASN A 321 8.37 -6.82 2.88
N HIS A 322 7.42 -7.51 3.51
CA HIS A 322 6.00 -7.20 3.41
C HIS A 322 5.68 -5.80 3.96
N TYR A 323 6.20 -5.46 5.14
CA TYR A 323 6.01 -4.16 5.76
C TYR A 323 6.56 -3.02 4.91
N LEU A 324 7.82 -3.12 4.44
CA LEU A 324 8.43 -2.08 3.61
C LEU A 324 7.76 -1.93 2.24
N ARG A 325 7.28 -3.05 1.66
CA ARG A 325 6.63 -3.04 0.34
C ARG A 325 5.22 -2.45 0.37
N TYR A 326 4.42 -2.77 1.39
CA TYR A 326 3.00 -2.41 1.41
C TYR A 326 2.69 -1.25 2.36
N ARG A 327 3.58 -1.00 3.33
CA ARG A 327 3.47 0.03 4.36
C ARG A 327 2.07 0.14 4.97
N PRO A 328 1.54 -0.95 5.54
CA PRO A 328 0.39 -0.82 6.42
C PRO A 328 0.74 0.09 7.61
N PRO A 329 -0.24 0.75 8.25
CA PRO A 329 -0.03 1.41 9.53
C PRO A 329 0.62 0.44 10.53
N ILE A 330 1.57 0.92 11.33
CA ILE A 330 2.36 0.04 12.22
C ILE A 330 1.46 -0.65 13.25
N GLU A 331 0.41 0.03 13.68
CA GLU A 331 -0.59 -0.46 14.64
C GLU A 331 -1.41 -1.63 14.06
N GLU A 332 -1.61 -1.64 12.74
CA GLU A 332 -2.36 -2.67 12.01
C GLU A 332 -1.44 -3.74 11.40
N LEU A 333 -0.12 -3.68 11.61
CA LEU A 333 0.84 -4.59 10.99
C LEU A 333 0.59 -6.05 11.38
N HIS A 334 0.22 -6.32 12.64
CA HIS A 334 -0.10 -7.67 13.09
C HIS A 334 -1.27 -8.26 12.29
N GLN A 335 -2.36 -7.50 12.13
CA GLN A 335 -3.54 -7.92 11.37
C GLN A 335 -3.23 -8.06 9.88
N PHE A 336 -2.39 -7.18 9.34
CA PHE A 336 -1.91 -7.31 7.96
C PHE A 336 -1.14 -8.63 7.76
N LEU A 337 -0.22 -8.96 8.66
CA LEU A 337 0.62 -10.18 8.59
C LEU A 337 -0.21 -11.47 8.71
N GLU A 338 -1.29 -11.48 9.49
CA GLU A 338 -2.27 -12.59 9.54
C GLU A 338 -2.87 -12.92 8.16
N PHE A 339 -2.96 -11.91 7.28
CA PHE A 339 -3.54 -12.06 5.93
C PHE A 339 -2.50 -12.25 4.81
N GLN A 340 -1.21 -12.32 5.16
CA GLN A 340 -0.12 -12.63 4.22
C GLN A 340 0.15 -14.12 4.07
N LEU A 341 -0.79 -14.96 4.50
CA LEU A 341 -0.78 -16.40 4.27
C LEU A 341 -0.93 -16.70 2.76
N PRO A 342 -0.37 -17.81 2.27
CA PRO A 342 -0.58 -18.22 0.89
C PRO A 342 -2.06 -18.32 0.56
N ARG A 343 -2.43 -17.89 -0.65
CA ARG A 343 -3.81 -17.91 -1.15
C ARG A 343 -3.95 -18.98 -2.22
N GLN A 344 -5.07 -19.67 -2.20
CA GLN A 344 -5.40 -20.68 -3.20
C GLN A 344 -6.85 -20.54 -3.66
N TRP A 345 -7.13 -21.10 -4.82
CA TRP A 345 -8.48 -21.17 -5.37
C TRP A 345 -9.12 -22.52 -5.03
N ALA A 346 -10.36 -22.50 -4.60
CA ALA A 346 -11.24 -23.65 -4.52
C ALA A 346 -12.28 -23.58 -5.66
N PRO A 347 -12.50 -24.66 -6.43
CA PRO A 347 -11.67 -25.87 -6.48
C PRO A 347 -10.25 -25.60 -7.05
N MET A 348 -9.26 -26.42 -6.67
CA MET A 348 -7.90 -26.31 -7.22
C MET A 348 -7.84 -26.87 -8.65
N TYR A 349 -6.92 -26.34 -9.45
CA TYR A 349 -6.67 -26.84 -10.81
C TYR A 349 -6.01 -28.22 -10.73
N GLY A 350 -6.81 -29.28 -10.86
CA GLY A 350 -6.36 -30.67 -10.71
C GLY A 350 -7.32 -31.55 -9.90
N ASP A 351 -8.23 -30.95 -9.13
CA ASP A 351 -9.29 -31.67 -8.39
C ASP A 351 -10.40 -32.20 -9.30
N PHE A 352 -10.30 -31.98 -10.61
CA PHE A 352 -11.21 -32.58 -11.58
C PHE A 352 -10.90 -34.07 -11.67
N PRO A 353 -11.88 -34.96 -11.43
CA PRO A 353 -11.65 -36.39 -11.61
C PRO A 353 -11.20 -36.63 -13.06
N LEU A 354 -9.96 -37.09 -13.23
CA LEU A 354 -9.43 -37.55 -14.52
C LEU A 354 -10.04 -38.91 -14.94
N GLY A 355 -10.95 -39.46 -14.14
CA GLY A 355 -11.67 -40.69 -14.42
C GLY A 355 -12.89 -40.48 -15.35
N PRO A 356 -13.37 -41.55 -16.02
CA PRO A 356 -14.59 -41.49 -16.80
C PRO A 356 -15.76 -41.10 -15.88
N GLN A 357 -16.29 -39.89 -16.09
CA GLN A 357 -17.44 -39.38 -15.34
C GLN A 357 -18.61 -40.36 -15.50
N SER A 358 -19.05 -40.92 -14.38
CA SER A 358 -20.26 -41.74 -14.29
C SER A 358 -21.44 -40.99 -14.93
N LYS A 359 -22.24 -41.73 -15.70
CA LYS A 359 -23.38 -41.23 -16.48
C LYS A 359 -24.41 -40.51 -15.59
N LYS A 360 -24.95 -39.41 -16.15
CA LYS A 360 -26.21 -38.71 -15.80
C LYS A 360 -26.23 -37.91 -14.48
N ASN A 361 -25.77 -36.66 -14.53
CA ASN A 361 -26.47 -35.53 -13.93
C ASN A 361 -26.72 -34.52 -15.04
N SER A 362 -27.98 -34.23 -15.38
CA SER A 362 -28.30 -33.20 -16.36
C SER A 362 -28.06 -31.82 -15.73
N SER A 363 -26.85 -31.27 -15.89
CA SER A 363 -26.57 -29.91 -15.42
C SER A 363 -27.59 -28.94 -16.01
N PRO A 364 -28.22 -28.09 -15.18
CA PRO A 364 -29.16 -27.09 -15.70
C PRO A 364 -28.44 -26.18 -16.69
N SER A 365 -29.12 -25.77 -17.74
CA SER A 365 -28.53 -24.97 -18.80
C SER A 365 -29.31 -23.70 -19.06
N LEU A 366 -28.59 -22.60 -19.27
CA LEU A 366 -29.10 -21.33 -19.73
C LEU A 366 -28.94 -21.23 -21.24
N GLN A 367 -29.94 -20.64 -21.89
CA GLN A 367 -29.97 -20.40 -23.33
C GLN A 367 -30.27 -18.93 -23.60
N PHE A 368 -29.49 -18.31 -24.50
CA PHE A 368 -29.54 -16.87 -24.76
C PHE A 368 -30.14 -16.51 -26.14
N THR A 369 -30.34 -17.50 -27.02
CA THR A 369 -31.08 -17.39 -28.29
C THR A 369 -31.81 -18.71 -28.58
N PHE A 370 -32.94 -18.68 -29.31
CA PHE A 370 -33.78 -19.86 -29.56
C PHE A 370 -33.05 -21.05 -30.21
N ILE A 371 -32.05 -20.80 -31.07
CA ILE A 371 -31.22 -21.82 -31.74
C ILE A 371 -29.74 -21.67 -31.32
N GLY A 372 -29.50 -21.09 -30.14
CA GLY A 372 -28.16 -20.78 -29.63
C GLY A 372 -27.47 -21.89 -28.86
N PRO A 373 -26.17 -21.72 -28.56
CA PRO A 373 -25.46 -22.63 -27.70
C PRO A 373 -25.95 -22.49 -26.25
N LYS A 374 -25.89 -23.59 -25.50
CA LYS A 374 -26.33 -23.68 -24.10
C LYS A 374 -25.15 -23.52 -23.15
N LEU A 375 -25.31 -22.65 -22.15
CA LEU A 375 -24.37 -22.52 -21.04
C LEU A 375 -24.82 -23.42 -19.91
N TYR A 376 -24.10 -24.49 -19.65
CA TYR A 376 -24.37 -25.39 -18.53
C TYR A 376 -23.92 -24.73 -17.23
N VAL A 377 -24.65 -24.95 -16.14
CA VAL A 377 -24.37 -24.36 -14.83
C VAL A 377 -24.00 -25.46 -13.86
N LYS A 378 -22.82 -25.35 -13.25
CA LYS A 378 -22.36 -26.25 -12.20
C LYS A 378 -22.98 -25.81 -10.87
N THR A 379 -23.82 -26.67 -10.30
CA THR A 379 -24.54 -26.41 -9.04
C THR A 379 -23.82 -26.98 -7.81
N ILE A 380 -22.62 -27.55 -8.00
CA ILE A 380 -21.80 -28.11 -6.92
C ILE A 380 -21.37 -26.98 -5.98
N GLN A 381 -21.54 -27.19 -4.69
CA GLN A 381 -21.11 -26.24 -3.67
C GLN A 381 -19.59 -26.21 -3.55
N VAL A 382 -19.03 -25.01 -3.68
CA VAL A 382 -17.62 -24.75 -3.42
C VAL A 382 -17.48 -24.32 -1.96
N ASP A 383 -16.64 -25.04 -1.23
CA ASP A 383 -16.39 -24.82 0.20
C ASP A 383 -14.91 -24.50 0.41
N SER A 384 -14.63 -23.45 1.16
CA SER A 384 -13.28 -23.06 1.59
C SER A 384 -12.83 -23.79 2.85
N VAL A 385 -13.66 -24.69 3.40
CA VAL A 385 -13.43 -25.43 4.65
C VAL A 385 -13.20 -24.46 5.81
N ASN A 386 -14.16 -23.54 5.98
CA ASN A 386 -14.12 -22.50 7.03
C ASN A 386 -12.84 -21.65 6.99
N ARG A 387 -12.41 -21.24 5.78
CA ARG A 387 -11.25 -20.35 5.62
C ARG A 387 -11.69 -19.01 5.05
N PRO A 388 -11.08 -17.89 5.48
CA PRO A 388 -11.48 -16.58 4.98
C PRO A 388 -11.30 -16.49 3.47
N VAL A 389 -12.40 -16.20 2.78
CA VAL A 389 -12.41 -15.93 1.35
C VAL A 389 -11.95 -14.49 1.12
N THR A 390 -10.95 -14.29 0.27
CA THR A 390 -10.37 -12.99 -0.12
C THR A 390 -10.74 -12.58 -1.54
N GLY A 391 -11.45 -13.45 -2.27
CA GLY A 391 -11.92 -13.14 -3.61
C GLY A 391 -12.82 -14.22 -4.20
N MET A 392 -13.53 -13.86 -5.28
CA MET A 392 -14.44 -14.74 -6.00
C MET A 392 -14.32 -14.49 -7.50
N ARG A 393 -14.55 -15.51 -8.32
CA ARG A 393 -14.61 -15.35 -9.79
C ARG A 393 -15.63 -16.27 -10.41
N LEU A 394 -16.19 -15.82 -11.54
CA LEU A 394 -16.88 -16.70 -12.48
C LEU A 394 -15.85 -17.38 -13.35
N TYR A 395 -16.02 -18.67 -13.61
CA TYR A 395 -15.08 -19.46 -14.40
C TYR A 395 -15.84 -20.34 -15.38
N LEU A 396 -15.27 -20.52 -16.58
CA LEU A 396 -15.83 -21.37 -17.63
C LEU A 396 -15.00 -22.66 -17.71
N GLU A 397 -15.51 -23.73 -17.09
CA GLU A 397 -14.89 -25.04 -17.05
C GLU A 397 -15.18 -25.89 -18.31
N GLY A 398 -14.43 -26.98 -18.45
CA GLY A 398 -14.63 -27.99 -19.51
C GLY A 398 -13.88 -27.67 -20.80
N LYS A 399 -13.69 -28.69 -21.64
CA LYS A 399 -12.93 -28.58 -22.91
C LYS A 399 -13.52 -27.56 -23.88
N LYS A 400 -14.82 -27.26 -23.76
CA LYS A 400 -15.56 -26.30 -24.59
C LYS A 400 -15.80 -24.95 -23.90
N SER A 401 -15.36 -24.80 -22.64
CA SER A 401 -15.63 -23.63 -21.80
C SER A 401 -17.12 -23.26 -21.77
N ASP A 402 -17.98 -24.27 -21.67
CA ASP A 402 -19.44 -24.16 -21.72
C ASP A 402 -20.11 -24.45 -20.37
N HIS A 403 -19.32 -24.69 -19.31
CA HIS A 403 -19.80 -24.90 -17.95
C HIS A 403 -19.44 -23.70 -17.06
N LEU A 404 -20.46 -22.95 -16.65
CA LEU A 404 -20.33 -21.88 -15.67
C LEU A 404 -20.14 -22.46 -14.27
N ALA A 405 -19.03 -22.09 -13.64
CA ALA A 405 -18.67 -22.42 -12.27
C ALA A 405 -18.28 -21.17 -11.48
N ILE A 406 -18.36 -21.26 -10.16
CA ILE A 406 -17.89 -20.24 -9.23
C ILE A 406 -16.66 -20.75 -8.51
N HIS A 407 -15.64 -19.91 -8.36
CA HIS A 407 -14.42 -20.26 -7.62
C HIS A 407 -14.21 -19.26 -6.50
N LEU A 408 -13.70 -19.73 -5.37
CA LEU A 408 -13.40 -18.92 -4.18
C LEU A 408 -11.89 -18.88 -3.97
N GLN A 409 -11.32 -17.69 -3.86
CA GLN A 409 -9.95 -17.53 -3.40
C GLN A 409 -10.00 -17.43 -1.88
N HIS A 410 -9.22 -18.25 -1.19
CA HIS A 410 -9.21 -18.27 0.26
C HIS A 410 -7.78 -18.45 0.79
N LEU A 411 -7.60 -18.11 2.07
CA LEU A 411 -6.33 -18.34 2.77
C LEU A 411 -6.09 -19.86 2.94
N THR A 412 -4.84 -20.29 2.86
CA THR A 412 -4.42 -21.70 3.03
C THR A 412 -4.40 -22.16 4.49
N THR A 413 -4.55 -21.25 5.44
CA THR A 413 -4.76 -21.56 6.86
C THR A 413 -5.72 -20.54 7.44
N LEU A 414 -6.43 -20.92 8.51
CA LEU A 414 -7.28 -19.99 9.26
C LEU A 414 -6.36 -19.13 10.15
N PRO A 415 -6.39 -17.79 10.04
CA PRO A 415 -5.71 -16.91 10.97
C PRO A 415 -6.02 -17.27 12.42
N LYS A 416 -5.01 -17.30 13.29
CA LYS A 416 -5.17 -17.77 14.68
C LYS A 416 -6.18 -16.93 15.48
N VAL A 417 -6.35 -15.66 15.08
CA VAL A 417 -7.24 -14.71 15.73
C VAL A 417 -8.73 -15.01 15.44
N PHE A 418 -9.02 -15.89 14.48
CA PHE A 418 -10.38 -16.24 14.12
C PHE A 418 -10.87 -17.50 14.84
N GLN A 419 -11.89 -17.32 15.67
CA GLN A 419 -12.71 -18.40 16.20
C GLN A 419 -13.98 -18.47 15.34
N LEU A 420 -14.04 -19.47 14.46
CA LEU A 420 -15.20 -19.73 13.63
C LEU A 420 -16.16 -20.66 14.36
N SER A 421 -17.41 -20.24 14.48
CA SER A 421 -18.50 -21.13 14.86
C SER A 421 -19.28 -21.55 13.61
N ASP A 422 -19.44 -22.86 13.43
CA ASP A 422 -20.28 -23.46 12.38
C ASP A 422 -21.76 -23.36 12.77
N TYR A 423 -22.24 -22.14 13.04
CA TYR A 423 -23.67 -21.89 13.27
C TYR A 423 -24.12 -20.67 12.49
N CYS A 424 -24.28 -20.89 11.19
CA CYS A 424 -25.31 -20.24 10.37
C CYS A 424 -25.67 -21.19 9.22
N SER A 425 -26.39 -22.25 9.56
CA SER A 425 -27.19 -22.94 8.55
C SER A 425 -28.12 -21.90 7.94
N TYR A 426 -27.98 -21.73 6.63
CA TYR A 426 -28.92 -21.05 5.75
C TYR A 426 -30.36 -21.15 6.29
N GLU A 427 -30.84 -20.13 6.99
CA GLU A 427 -32.27 -19.87 7.00
C GLU A 427 -32.57 -19.39 5.60
N VAL A 428 -33.02 -20.33 4.78
CA VAL A 428 -33.72 -20.07 3.54
C VAL A 428 -34.74 -18.99 3.91
N ASN A 429 -34.50 -17.74 3.52
CA ASN A 429 -35.61 -16.78 3.46
C ASN A 429 -36.51 -17.32 2.34
N GLU A 430 -37.36 -18.29 2.66
CA GLU A 430 -38.40 -18.82 1.76
C GLU A 430 -39.43 -17.73 1.44
N ASP A 431 -39.47 -16.65 2.21
CA ASP A 431 -40.42 -15.56 2.02
C ASP A 431 -39.78 -14.29 1.47
N ILE A 432 -39.57 -14.23 0.15
CA ILE A 432 -39.52 -12.92 -0.53
C ILE A 432 -40.34 -12.94 -1.84
N PRO A 433 -41.66 -12.67 -1.77
CA PRO A 433 -42.52 -12.42 -2.94
C PRO A 433 -42.05 -11.24 -3.82
N SER A 434 -41.13 -10.40 -3.34
CA SER A 434 -40.61 -9.19 -4.01
C SER A 434 -39.36 -9.39 -4.89
N GLN A 435 -38.89 -10.62 -5.13
CA GLN A 435 -37.69 -10.90 -5.95
C GLN A 435 -37.84 -10.63 -7.46
N ARG A 436 -39.07 -10.51 -8.01
CA ARG A 436 -39.27 -10.28 -9.46
C ARG A 436 -38.59 -9.01 -9.98
N GLY A 437 -38.41 -7.99 -9.14
CA GLY A 437 -37.73 -6.75 -9.50
C GLY A 437 -36.22 -6.89 -9.73
N TYR A 438 -35.62 -8.03 -9.35
CA TYR A 438 -34.19 -8.31 -9.50
C TYR A 438 -33.89 -9.29 -10.65
N TYR A 439 -34.87 -9.64 -11.49
CA TYR A 439 -34.66 -10.56 -12.61
C TYR A 439 -34.31 -9.78 -13.86
N GLU A 440 -33.03 -9.78 -14.22
CA GLU A 440 -32.53 -9.09 -15.40
C GLU A 440 -32.25 -10.08 -16.54
N PRO A 441 -32.69 -9.78 -17.77
CA PRO A 441 -32.36 -10.60 -18.92
C PRO A 441 -30.90 -10.38 -19.33
N VAL A 442 -30.18 -11.46 -19.66
CA VAL A 442 -28.79 -11.35 -20.12
C VAL A 442 -28.70 -10.73 -21.51
N LYS A 443 -29.66 -11.06 -22.39
CA LYS A 443 -29.73 -10.52 -23.76
C LYS A 443 -31.16 -10.36 -24.26
N TRP A 444 -31.98 -11.40 -24.15
CA TRP A 444 -33.38 -11.42 -24.62
C TRP A 444 -34.33 -11.59 -23.44
N SER A 445 -35.36 -10.74 -23.34
CA SER A 445 -36.34 -10.68 -22.24
C SER A 445 -37.25 -11.91 -22.10
N LEU A 446 -37.25 -12.79 -23.10
CA LEU A 446 -38.07 -14.00 -23.15
C LEU A 446 -37.30 -15.28 -22.75
N LEU A 447 -35.99 -15.20 -22.56
CA LEU A 447 -35.13 -16.37 -22.32
C LEU A 447 -34.52 -16.35 -20.92
N SER A 448 -33.24 -16.67 -20.78
CA SER A 448 -32.58 -16.81 -19.49
C SER A 448 -32.38 -15.46 -18.79
N HIS A 449 -32.70 -15.42 -17.50
CA HIS A 449 -32.51 -14.27 -16.63
C HIS A 449 -31.48 -14.58 -15.55
N VAL A 450 -30.97 -13.53 -14.94
CA VAL A 450 -30.08 -13.59 -13.78
C VAL A 450 -30.72 -12.83 -12.64
N CYS A 451 -30.72 -13.41 -11.44
CA CYS A 451 -31.12 -12.72 -10.24
C CYS A 451 -29.99 -11.81 -9.76
N THR A 452 -30.23 -10.49 -9.78
CA THR A 452 -29.26 -9.45 -9.38
C THR A 452 -29.40 -9.01 -7.93
N ALA A 453 -30.23 -9.72 -7.15
CA ALA A 453 -30.41 -9.47 -5.72
C ALA A 453 -29.09 -9.67 -4.96
N PRO A 454 -28.70 -8.73 -4.08
CA PRO A 454 -27.50 -8.89 -3.28
C PRO A 454 -27.63 -10.03 -2.28
N VAL A 455 -26.65 -10.94 -2.27
CA VAL A 455 -26.55 -12.03 -1.30
C VAL A 455 -25.52 -11.62 -0.26
N GLN A 456 -26.01 -11.18 0.89
CA GLN A 456 -25.21 -10.76 2.04
C GLN A 456 -25.93 -11.18 3.32
N TYR A 457 -25.17 -11.35 4.40
CA TYR A 457 -25.75 -11.61 5.72
C TYR A 457 -26.43 -10.34 6.25
N ASN A 458 -27.72 -10.44 6.61
CA ASN A 458 -28.54 -9.35 7.16
C ASN A 458 -28.90 -9.62 8.63
N GLY A 459 -27.91 -9.92 9.47
CA GLY A 459 -28.10 -10.01 10.93
C GLY A 459 -28.71 -8.69 11.45
N SER A 460 -29.83 -8.77 12.14
CA SER A 460 -30.67 -7.62 12.49
C SER A 460 -30.31 -6.99 13.84
N ARG A 461 -29.16 -7.32 14.45
CA ARG A 461 -28.78 -6.77 15.76
C ARG A 461 -27.45 -6.04 15.71
N ILE A 462 -27.42 -4.93 16.46
CA ILE A 462 -26.28 -3.99 16.57
C ILE A 462 -25.04 -4.66 17.23
N ASP A 463 -25.22 -5.85 17.83
CA ASP A 463 -24.18 -6.62 18.52
C ASP A 463 -23.76 -7.91 17.80
N ASP A 464 -24.16 -8.07 16.53
CA ASP A 464 -23.91 -9.31 15.79
C ASP A 464 -22.43 -9.48 15.41
N PHE A 465 -21.92 -10.68 15.68
CA PHE A 465 -20.64 -11.19 15.22
C PHE A 465 -20.49 -11.12 13.69
N ALA A 466 -19.28 -10.94 13.20
CA ALA A 466 -19.01 -10.82 11.78
C ALA A 466 -19.30 -12.15 11.06
N SER A 467 -20.13 -12.12 10.02
CA SER A 467 -20.36 -13.26 9.13
C SER A 467 -19.55 -13.11 7.84
N ILE A 468 -18.69 -14.09 7.56
CA ILE A 468 -17.83 -14.12 6.38
C ILE A 468 -18.27 -15.19 5.40
N VAL A 469 -17.97 -14.99 4.12
CA VAL A 469 -18.24 -15.98 3.08
C VAL A 469 -17.24 -17.12 3.21
N THR A 470 -17.77 -18.34 3.27
CA THR A 470 -16.97 -19.58 3.27
C THR A 470 -17.40 -20.54 2.16
N LYS A 471 -18.63 -20.39 1.64
CA LYS A 471 -19.17 -21.26 0.58
C LYS A 471 -19.88 -20.47 -0.50
N ALA A 472 -19.91 -20.98 -1.72
CA ALA A 472 -20.73 -20.42 -2.80
C ALA A 472 -21.13 -21.48 -3.83
N TRP A 473 -22.31 -21.30 -4.43
CA TRP A 473 -22.83 -22.17 -5.48
C TRP A 473 -23.86 -21.46 -6.35
N PHE A 474 -24.23 -22.11 -7.45
CA PHE A 474 -25.32 -21.67 -8.31
C PHE A 474 -26.56 -22.52 -8.13
N GLU A 475 -27.71 -21.88 -8.31
CA GLU A 475 -29.00 -22.52 -8.38
C GLU A 475 -29.74 -21.99 -9.63
N VAL A 476 -30.38 -22.87 -10.40
CA VAL A 476 -31.19 -22.48 -11.54
C VAL A 476 -32.64 -22.87 -11.25
N ARG A 477 -33.56 -21.89 -11.26
CA ARG A 477 -34.99 -22.13 -11.08
C ARG A 477 -35.77 -21.80 -12.34
N ASP A 478 -36.82 -22.57 -12.60
CA ASP A 478 -37.82 -22.26 -13.62
C ASP A 478 -38.87 -21.32 -13.00
N VAL A 479 -38.99 -20.10 -13.51
CA VAL A 479 -39.97 -19.09 -13.10
C VAL A 479 -40.88 -18.79 -14.29
N GLY A 480 -42.02 -19.47 -14.36
CA GLY A 480 -42.89 -19.45 -15.54
C GLY A 480 -42.19 -20.10 -16.73
N ILE A 481 -42.05 -19.36 -17.84
CA ILE A 481 -41.33 -19.83 -19.05
C ILE A 481 -39.81 -19.53 -19.02
N ARG A 482 -39.32 -18.88 -17.96
CA ARG A 482 -37.96 -18.34 -17.90
C ARG A 482 -37.10 -19.18 -16.96
N LYS A 483 -35.85 -19.43 -17.37
CA LYS A 483 -34.81 -19.97 -16.48
C LYS A 483 -34.06 -18.83 -15.82
N VAL A 484 -34.01 -18.81 -14.49
CA VAL A 484 -33.35 -17.77 -13.71
C VAL A 484 -32.14 -18.35 -12.98
N LEU A 485 -30.97 -17.76 -13.18
CA LEU A 485 -29.73 -18.08 -12.47
C LEU A 485 -29.67 -17.31 -11.14
N PHE A 486 -29.44 -18.03 -10.05
CA PHE A 486 -29.23 -17.48 -8.72
C PHE A 486 -27.81 -17.78 -8.24
N LEU A 487 -27.19 -16.78 -7.63
CA LEU A 487 -26.03 -16.97 -6.78
C LEU A 487 -26.49 -17.31 -5.37
N ARG A 488 -25.85 -18.30 -4.76
CA ARG A 488 -26.03 -18.66 -3.36
C ARG A 488 -24.68 -18.62 -2.66
N ILE A 489 -24.69 -18.11 -1.44
CA ILE A 489 -23.50 -17.89 -0.63
C ILE A 489 -23.79 -18.47 0.75
N GLY A 490 -22.86 -19.27 1.26
CA GLY A 490 -22.86 -19.76 2.64
C GLY A 490 -21.91 -18.91 3.49
N PHE A 491 -22.37 -18.59 4.69
CA PHE A 491 -21.64 -17.76 5.64
C PHE A 491 -21.24 -18.57 6.86
N SER A 492 -20.08 -18.24 7.43
CA SER A 492 -19.66 -18.71 8.75
C SER A 492 -19.46 -17.50 9.67
N THR A 493 -19.85 -17.64 10.94
CA THR A 493 -19.82 -16.55 11.91
C THR A 493 -18.51 -16.57 12.70
N LEU A 494 -17.90 -15.40 12.86
CA LEU A 494 -16.68 -15.17 13.63
C LEU A 494 -17.04 -14.60 15.00
N SER A 495 -16.97 -15.42 16.05
CA SER A 495 -17.24 -14.96 17.43
C SER A 495 -16.22 -13.94 17.94
N SER A 496 -15.03 -13.86 17.35
CA SER A 496 -13.96 -12.95 17.75
C SER A 496 -13.93 -11.63 16.98
N ALA A 497 -14.88 -11.36 16.08
CA ALA A 497 -14.80 -10.19 15.20
C ALA A 497 -16.15 -9.51 14.93
N LYS A 498 -16.11 -8.20 14.66
CA LYS A 498 -17.23 -7.39 14.15
C LYS A 498 -16.85 -6.75 12.81
N ILE A 499 -17.83 -6.35 12.00
CA ILE A 499 -17.58 -5.65 10.73
C ILE A 499 -17.27 -4.18 11.02
N ARG A 500 -16.04 -3.73 10.73
CA ARG A 500 -15.62 -2.32 10.86
C ARG A 500 -16.13 -1.46 9.70
N ARG A 501 -15.92 -1.94 8.48
CA ARG A 501 -16.25 -1.26 7.23
C ARG A 501 -16.55 -2.28 6.15
N SER A 502 -17.48 -1.95 5.25
CA SER A 502 -17.75 -2.76 4.06
C SER A 502 -17.81 -1.91 2.81
N GLU A 503 -17.41 -2.48 1.68
CA GLU A 503 -17.51 -1.85 0.38
C GLU A 503 -17.75 -2.86 -0.73
N TRP A 504 -18.54 -2.46 -1.72
CA TRP A 504 -18.75 -3.23 -2.94
C TRP A 504 -17.62 -2.95 -3.92
N ASP A 505 -17.25 -3.96 -4.68
CA ASP A 505 -16.28 -3.78 -5.76
C ASP A 505 -16.86 -2.99 -6.94
N GLY A 506 -16.00 -2.16 -7.56
CA GLY A 506 -16.34 -1.24 -8.66
C GLY A 506 -16.74 0.18 -8.22
N PRO A 507 -16.86 1.12 -9.18
CA PRO A 507 -17.32 2.48 -8.89
C PRO A 507 -18.69 2.44 -8.23
N ALA A 508 -18.93 3.33 -7.26
CA ALA A 508 -20.16 3.45 -6.49
C ALA A 508 -21.34 3.93 -7.36
N ILE A 509 -21.76 3.12 -8.34
CA ILE A 509 -23.04 3.27 -8.98
C ILE A 509 -24.04 2.70 -7.97
N GLN A 510 -24.60 3.59 -7.15
CA GLN A 510 -25.84 3.32 -6.43
C GLN A 510 -26.80 2.71 -7.44
N SER A 511 -27.19 1.45 -7.25
CA SER A 511 -28.27 0.84 -8.01
C SER A 511 -29.51 1.69 -7.75
N ARG A 512 -29.82 2.61 -8.65
CA ARG A 512 -31.06 3.37 -8.59
C ARG A 512 -32.19 2.37 -8.58
N LYS A 513 -33.03 2.43 -7.53
CA LYS A 513 -34.39 1.90 -7.58
C LYS A 513 -35.00 2.37 -8.90
N SER A 514 -35.37 1.43 -9.75
CA SER A 514 -35.99 1.66 -11.05
C SER A 514 -37.37 2.29 -10.86
N GLY A 515 -37.41 3.62 -10.98
CA GLY A 515 -38.60 4.41 -11.27
C GLY A 515 -38.50 4.89 -12.71
N SER A 516 -39.49 4.52 -13.52
CA SER A 516 -39.66 4.91 -14.91
C SER A 516 -39.67 6.44 -15.11
N ILE A 517 -39.12 6.86 -16.26
CA ILE A 517 -39.07 8.23 -16.83
C ILE A 517 -37.88 9.09 -16.37
N SER A 518 -36.75 8.95 -17.06
CA SER A 518 -35.82 10.07 -17.36
C SER A 518 -34.90 9.69 -18.53
N MET A 519 -35.49 9.30 -19.66
CA MET A 519 -34.83 9.46 -20.95
C MET A 519 -35.30 10.78 -21.52
N LEU A 520 -34.36 11.59 -22.00
CA LEU A 520 -34.44 12.93 -22.60
C LEU A 520 -33.74 13.97 -21.72
N PHE A 521 -32.44 14.14 -21.97
CA PHE A 521 -31.59 15.34 -21.90
C PHE A 521 -30.15 14.95 -21.53
N SER A 522 -29.37 14.59 -22.55
CA SER A 522 -27.95 14.98 -22.75
C SER A 522 -27.31 14.16 -23.87
N THR A 523 -27.89 14.26 -25.07
CA THR A 523 -27.07 14.08 -26.27
C THR A 523 -26.33 15.40 -26.49
N ARG A 524 -24.99 15.40 -26.36
CA ARG A 524 -24.05 16.07 -27.28
C ARG A 524 -22.58 16.00 -26.80
N PHE A 525 -21.77 15.41 -27.69
CA PHE A 525 -20.33 15.54 -27.92
C PHE A 525 -19.33 15.02 -26.86
N SER A 526 -18.79 13.82 -27.12
CA SER A 526 -17.33 13.62 -27.12
C SER A 526 -16.94 12.54 -28.13
N SER A 527 -16.12 12.98 -29.08
CA SER A 527 -15.39 12.21 -30.08
C SER A 527 -14.46 11.18 -29.44
N GLY A 528 -14.20 10.10 -30.17
CA GLY A 528 -13.55 8.89 -29.68
C GLY A 528 -12.23 9.09 -28.92
N GLN A 529 -12.14 8.38 -27.80
CA GLN A 529 -10.87 8.01 -27.16
C GLN A 529 -10.82 6.49 -27.11
N THR A 530 -9.77 5.94 -27.72
CA THR A 530 -9.33 4.55 -27.52
C THR A 530 -9.10 4.28 -26.03
N PRO A 531 -9.47 3.11 -25.49
CA PRO A 531 -9.13 2.76 -24.11
C PRO A 531 -7.60 2.69 -23.98
N ALA A 532 -7.04 3.42 -23.02
CA ALA A 532 -5.64 3.29 -22.67
C ALA A 532 -5.35 1.87 -22.17
N GLU A 533 -4.40 1.19 -22.79
CA GLU A 533 -3.84 -0.06 -22.28
C GLU A 533 -3.24 0.20 -20.89
N LYS A 534 -3.72 -0.53 -19.88
CA LYS A 534 -3.08 -0.56 -18.57
C LYS A 534 -1.73 -1.28 -18.71
N PRO A 535 -0.63 -0.77 -18.13
CA PRO A 535 0.62 -1.50 -18.12
C PRO A 535 0.45 -2.82 -17.36
N SER A 536 1.08 -3.87 -17.87
CA SER A 536 1.14 -5.18 -17.25
C SER A 536 1.78 -5.10 -15.86
N LYS A 537 1.24 -5.88 -14.93
CA LYS A 537 1.73 -5.97 -13.55
C LYS A 537 3.18 -6.49 -13.60
N VAL A 538 4.16 -5.63 -13.36
CA VAL A 538 5.58 -6.04 -13.27
C VAL A 538 5.75 -6.79 -11.96
N GLU A 539 5.83 -8.12 -12.05
CA GLU A 539 5.96 -9.02 -10.92
C GLU A 539 7.45 -9.20 -10.57
N VAL A 540 7.96 -8.37 -9.65
CA VAL A 540 9.37 -8.40 -9.19
C VAL A 540 9.58 -9.48 -8.10
N ASN A 541 9.02 -10.68 -8.27
CA ASN A 541 9.26 -11.81 -7.38
C ASN A 541 9.69 -13.02 -8.22
N SER A 542 11.00 -13.23 -8.36
CA SER A 542 11.58 -14.46 -8.91
C SER A 542 11.62 -15.56 -7.86
N ALA A 543 10.47 -16.12 -7.46
CA ALA A 543 10.37 -17.37 -6.71
C ALA A 543 8.91 -17.86 -6.54
N VAL A 544 8.12 -17.93 -7.62
CA VAL A 544 6.96 -18.83 -7.69
C VAL A 544 6.83 -19.25 -9.16
N TYR A 545 6.63 -20.54 -9.42
CA TYR A 545 6.46 -21.11 -10.76
C TYR A 545 5.57 -20.24 -11.68
N PRO A 546 6.04 -19.86 -12.88
CA PRO A 546 5.22 -19.16 -13.87
C PRO A 546 4.31 -20.18 -14.57
N GLY A 547 3.29 -20.64 -13.85
CA GLY A 547 2.26 -21.53 -14.38
C GLY A 547 1.04 -20.77 -14.87
N GLY A 548 1.21 -19.66 -15.59
CA GLY A 548 0.12 -19.11 -16.39
C GLY A 548 -0.30 -20.16 -17.42
N LEU A 549 -1.56 -20.57 -17.40
CA LEU A 549 -2.07 -21.61 -18.30
C LEU A 549 -1.87 -21.20 -19.78
N PRO A 550 -1.57 -22.16 -20.68
CA PRO A 550 -1.56 -21.91 -22.11
C PRO A 550 -2.94 -21.45 -22.56
N VAL A 551 -3.00 -20.28 -23.19
CA VAL A 551 -4.21 -19.75 -23.81
C VAL A 551 -4.63 -20.73 -24.93
N PRO A 552 -5.84 -21.31 -24.90
CA PRO A 552 -6.30 -22.15 -26.01
C PRO A 552 -6.35 -21.34 -27.30
N MET A 553 -5.75 -21.85 -28.38
CA MET A 553 -5.68 -21.23 -29.71
C MET A 553 -7.04 -21.03 -30.43
N LYS A 554 -8.18 -21.16 -29.75
CA LYS A 554 -9.51 -20.89 -30.31
C LYS A 554 -10.37 -20.15 -29.28
N MET A 555 -10.85 -18.95 -29.64
CA MET A 555 -11.73 -18.15 -28.79
C MET A 555 -12.96 -18.98 -28.35
N PRO A 556 -13.23 -19.12 -27.03
CA PRO A 556 -14.35 -19.91 -26.57
C PRO A 556 -15.68 -19.19 -26.84
N THR A 557 -16.65 -19.88 -27.44
CA THR A 557 -17.96 -19.35 -27.85
C THR A 557 -18.83 -18.73 -26.74
N MET A 558 -18.47 -18.91 -25.46
CA MET A 558 -19.26 -18.48 -24.29
C MET A 558 -18.69 -17.29 -23.51
N THR A 559 -17.44 -16.87 -23.75
CA THR A 559 -16.86 -15.66 -23.12
C THR A 559 -17.60 -14.37 -23.51
N ARG A 560 -18.39 -14.43 -24.59
CA ARG A 560 -19.33 -13.36 -24.99
C ARG A 560 -20.51 -13.16 -24.03
N PHE A 561 -20.78 -14.11 -23.14
CA PHE A 561 -21.92 -14.07 -22.21
C PHE A 561 -21.51 -14.00 -20.74
N VAL A 562 -20.24 -14.23 -20.41
CA VAL A 562 -19.77 -14.29 -19.02
C VAL A 562 -18.48 -13.49 -18.90
N GLU A 563 -18.43 -12.60 -17.91
CA GLU A 563 -17.22 -11.88 -17.54
C GLU A 563 -16.42 -12.69 -16.51
N THR A 564 -15.21 -13.11 -16.89
CA THR A 564 -14.36 -14.00 -16.08
C THR A 564 -13.27 -13.25 -15.30
N LYS A 565 -13.42 -11.93 -15.16
CA LYS A 565 -12.52 -11.11 -14.36
C LYS A 565 -12.47 -11.60 -12.91
N GLU A 566 -11.27 -11.76 -12.38
CA GLU A 566 -11.07 -12.13 -10.99
C GLU A 566 -11.36 -10.94 -10.08
N MET A 567 -12.26 -11.14 -9.12
CA MET A 567 -12.58 -10.16 -8.10
C MET A 567 -11.82 -10.59 -6.84
N VAL A 568 -10.64 -10.02 -6.64
CA VAL A 568 -9.76 -10.34 -5.50
C VAL A 568 -9.31 -9.06 -4.83
N ARG A 569 -9.12 -9.12 -3.51
CA ARG A 569 -8.38 -8.09 -2.78
C ARG A 569 -7.25 -8.69 -1.99
N GLY A 570 -6.15 -7.95 -1.93
CA GLY A 570 -4.90 -8.43 -1.36
C GLY A 570 -4.06 -7.35 -0.72
N PRO A 571 -2.75 -7.61 -0.54
CA PRO A 571 -1.87 -6.64 0.12
C PRO A 571 -1.67 -5.36 -0.69
N ASP A 572 -1.86 -5.41 -2.02
CA ASP A 572 -1.89 -4.23 -2.89
C ASP A 572 -3.10 -3.32 -2.58
N ASP A 573 -4.16 -3.85 -1.96
CA ASP A 573 -5.38 -3.14 -1.59
C ASP A 573 -5.36 -2.76 -0.11
N GLN A 574 -4.85 -1.57 0.20
CA GLN A 574 -4.81 -1.08 1.58
C GLN A 574 -6.18 -1.18 2.28
N PRO A 575 -6.24 -1.68 3.53
CA PRO A 575 -5.11 -1.97 4.42
C PRO A 575 -4.52 -3.39 4.29
N GLY A 576 -4.99 -4.21 3.34
CA GLY A 576 -4.36 -5.48 2.96
C GLY A 576 -4.96 -6.75 3.57
N TYR A 577 -5.94 -6.63 4.46
CA TYR A 577 -6.60 -7.72 5.18
C TYR A 577 -8.11 -7.80 4.91
N TRP A 578 -8.50 -7.83 3.63
CA TRP A 578 -9.90 -7.87 3.22
C TRP A 578 -10.49 -9.29 3.27
N VAL A 579 -11.72 -9.40 3.76
CA VAL A 579 -12.54 -10.62 3.66
C VAL A 579 -13.78 -10.38 2.82
N VAL A 580 -14.28 -11.43 2.19
CA VAL A 580 -15.55 -11.39 1.46
C VAL A 580 -16.71 -11.63 2.42
N THR A 581 -17.72 -10.76 2.38
CA THR A 581 -18.93 -10.82 3.23
C THR A 581 -20.23 -10.83 2.42
N GLY A 582 -20.12 -10.89 1.10
CA GLY A 582 -21.27 -11.03 0.22
C GLY A 582 -20.91 -10.93 -1.25
N GLY A 583 -21.90 -11.13 -2.09
CA GLY A 583 -21.75 -11.08 -3.53
C GLY A 583 -23.08 -10.95 -4.25
N LYS A 584 -23.03 -10.55 -5.51
CA LYS A 584 -24.21 -10.50 -6.39
C LYS A 584 -23.81 -10.69 -7.83
N LEU A 585 -24.73 -11.24 -8.61
CA LEU A 585 -24.62 -11.22 -10.06
C LEU A 585 -25.15 -9.89 -10.58
N CYS A 586 -24.62 -9.44 -11.72
CA CYS A 586 -25.13 -8.30 -12.45
C CYS A 586 -24.92 -8.50 -13.96
N ILE A 587 -25.65 -7.72 -14.75
CA ILE A 587 -25.43 -7.67 -16.20
C ILE A 587 -24.60 -6.44 -16.53
N GLU A 588 -23.39 -6.64 -17.03
CA GLU A 588 -22.50 -5.58 -17.53
C GLU A 588 -22.19 -5.89 -18.99
N ASP A 589 -22.44 -4.93 -19.90
CA ASP A 589 -22.24 -5.09 -21.34
C ASP A 589 -22.89 -6.36 -21.94
N ASN A 590 -24.09 -6.71 -21.48
CA ASN A 590 -24.83 -7.95 -21.84
C ASN A 590 -24.12 -9.27 -21.45
N LYS A 591 -23.19 -9.21 -20.50
CA LYS A 591 -22.53 -10.37 -19.90
C LYS A 591 -22.94 -10.54 -18.44
N ILE A 592 -22.98 -11.78 -18.00
CA ILE A 592 -23.10 -12.13 -16.59
C ILE A 592 -21.77 -11.80 -15.91
N ALA A 593 -21.82 -10.86 -14.98
CA ALA A 593 -20.69 -10.42 -14.17
C ALA A 593 -20.95 -10.67 -12.69
N LEU A 594 -19.87 -10.68 -11.90
CA LEU A 594 -19.90 -10.87 -10.45
C LEU A 594 -19.40 -9.60 -9.76
N LYS A 595 -20.15 -9.12 -8.76
CA LYS A 595 -19.69 -8.10 -7.82
C LYS A 595 -19.56 -8.72 -6.44
N VAL A 596 -18.46 -8.40 -5.77
CA VAL A 596 -18.12 -8.92 -4.46
C VAL A 596 -18.18 -7.79 -3.44
N LYS A 597 -18.67 -8.08 -2.25
CA LYS A 597 -18.63 -7.18 -1.11
C LYS A 597 -17.48 -7.58 -0.21
N TYR A 598 -16.57 -6.65 0.02
CA TYR A 598 -15.43 -6.82 0.90
C TYR A 598 -15.66 -6.08 2.21
N SER A 599 -15.16 -6.64 3.30
CA SER A 599 -15.22 -6.01 4.62
C SER A 599 -13.87 -6.06 5.32
N LEU A 600 -13.66 -5.06 6.17
CA LEU A 600 -12.62 -5.05 7.19
C LEU A 600 -13.25 -5.50 8.50
N LEU A 601 -12.53 -6.35 9.22
CA LEU A 601 -12.95 -6.87 10.51
C LEU A 601 -12.27 -6.10 11.63
N LEU A 602 -13.03 -5.75 12.66
CA LEU A 602 -12.52 -5.32 13.96
C LEU A 602 -12.48 -6.55 14.85
N LEU A 603 -11.31 -6.91 15.34
CA LEU A 603 -11.15 -8.01 16.29
C LEU A 603 -11.53 -7.50 17.68
N ASN A 604 -12.32 -8.28 18.42
CA ASN A 604 -12.59 -7.98 19.82
C ASN A 604 -11.28 -8.29 20.57
N SER A 605 -10.56 -7.27 21.04
CA SER A 605 -9.45 -7.50 21.97
C SER A 605 -10.01 -8.17 23.21
N GLU A 606 -9.47 -9.31 23.60
CA GLU A 606 -9.69 -9.83 24.96
C GLU A 606 -9.33 -8.70 25.93
N GLU A 607 -10.30 -8.27 26.74
CA GLU A 607 -10.06 -7.36 27.84
C GLU A 607 -8.95 -7.98 28.71
N GLU A 608 -7.80 -7.30 28.82
CA GLU A 608 -6.82 -7.66 29.84
C GLU A 608 -7.55 -7.62 31.20
N PRO A 609 -7.55 -8.71 31.98
CA PRO A 609 -8.13 -8.66 33.31
C PRO A 609 -7.28 -7.72 34.17
N TYR A 610 -7.93 -6.64 34.62
CA TYR A 610 -7.41 -5.65 35.56
C TYR A 610 -6.81 -6.25 36.83
#